data_AF-A0A7S1I851-F1
#
_entry.id   AF-A0A7S1I851-F1
#
_cell.length_a   1.000
_cell.length_b   1.000
_cell.length_c   1.000
_cell.angle_alpha   90.00
_cell.angle_beta   90.00
_cell.angle_gamma   90.00
#
_symmetry.space_group_name_H-M   'P 1'
#
loop_
_entity.id
_entity.type
_entity.pdbx_description
1 polymer ?
#
loop_
_entity_poly.entity_id
_entity_poly.type
_entity_poly.pdbx_seq_one_letter_code
_entity_poly.pdbx_strand_id
1 'polypeptide(L)'
;FFAPPSNMETEEMMIQQAVELRFLAEESGMISTNDPVDEELAEKLQSLSRRLDMLQSRIESMKRMYSKQMKKPEGFDRYCRAVATENQFVQSMCKGTKEVTKSRILSSNISLYESMLVVIERERGVVGVGQTFPLDGKPRALKIDVVCEFGSKWVKVKAMNSKSIEDVYQGRGRYGEKSVAEMAGDLLRCASQNLINFGAPKVEFTFSDLKGIPSQIVQELEAAGVSVTSSEWGCGSDPDSERAPPNCSPPAGHGCPSPDPGGPDGGQAHLHSILPPL
;
A
#
# COMPACT_ATOMS: atom_id res chain seq x y z
N PHE A 1 64.34 -15.77 18.97
CA PHE A 1 63.01 -15.15 19.11
C PHE A 1 62.64 -14.47 17.80
N PHE A 2 62.09 -15.24 16.86
CA PHE A 2 61.43 -14.69 15.68
C PHE A 2 59.95 -15.03 15.84
N ALA A 3 59.11 -14.00 16.00
CA ALA A 3 57.67 -14.18 16.02
C ALA A 3 57.20 -14.56 14.61
N PRO A 4 56.21 -15.47 14.47
CA PRO A 4 55.62 -15.74 13.17
C PRO A 4 54.87 -14.50 12.65
N PRO A 5 54.83 -14.26 11.33
CA PRO A 5 54.11 -13.14 10.76
C PRO A 5 52.61 -13.25 11.11
N SER A 6 52.03 -12.10 11.45
CA SER A 6 50.63 -11.99 11.87
C SER A 6 49.68 -12.41 10.74
N ASN A 7 48.68 -13.21 11.10
CA ASN A 7 47.64 -13.80 10.24
C ASN A 7 46.86 -12.80 9.36
N MET A 8 47.01 -11.48 9.56
CA MET A 8 46.29 -10.44 8.81
C MET A 8 46.89 -10.16 7.42
N GLU A 9 48.21 -10.23 7.23
CA GLU A 9 48.83 -9.92 5.92
C GLU A 9 48.48 -11.00 4.87
N THR A 10 48.32 -12.24 5.30
CA THR A 10 47.89 -13.35 4.44
C THR A 10 46.43 -13.21 4.02
N GLU A 11 45.58 -12.64 4.88
CA GLU A 11 44.15 -12.49 4.65
C GLU A 11 43.85 -11.31 3.70
N GLU A 12 44.55 -10.18 3.87
CA GLU A 12 44.49 -9.06 2.91
C GLU A 12 45.01 -9.45 1.52
N MET A 13 46.10 -10.23 1.46
CA MET A 13 46.65 -10.71 0.19
C MET A 13 45.69 -11.68 -0.53
N MET A 14 44.99 -12.54 0.21
CA MET A 14 43.97 -13.44 -0.35
C MET A 14 42.74 -12.68 -0.86
N ILE A 15 42.33 -11.61 -0.16
CA ILE A 15 41.23 -10.74 -0.60
C ILE A 15 41.61 -9.98 -1.87
N GLN A 16 42.80 -9.41 -1.93
CA GLN A 16 43.30 -8.72 -3.14
C GLN A 16 43.41 -9.68 -4.33
N GLN A 17 43.93 -10.89 -4.11
CA GLN A 17 44.01 -11.89 -5.17
C GLN A 17 42.63 -12.36 -5.65
N ALA A 18 41.64 -12.47 -4.75
CA ALA A 18 40.27 -12.80 -5.12
C ALA A 18 39.57 -11.68 -5.92
N VAL A 19 39.84 -10.41 -5.60
CA VAL A 19 39.32 -9.26 -6.34
C VAL A 19 39.94 -9.20 -7.75
N GLU A 20 41.24 -9.45 -7.86
CA GLU A 20 41.95 -9.42 -9.13
C GLU A 20 41.53 -10.57 -10.06
N LEU A 21 41.32 -11.78 -9.51
CA LEU A 21 40.76 -12.91 -10.25
C LEU A 21 39.33 -12.66 -10.74
N ARG A 22 38.52 -11.95 -9.95
CA ARG A 22 37.15 -11.58 -10.35
C ARG A 22 37.16 -10.56 -11.49
N PHE A 23 38.05 -9.57 -11.44
CA PHE A 23 38.22 -8.57 -12.49
C PHE A 23 38.67 -9.20 -13.82
N LEU A 24 39.63 -10.14 -13.76
CA LEU A 24 40.11 -10.88 -14.93
C LEU A 24 39.05 -11.84 -15.51
N ALA A 25 38.16 -12.38 -14.66
CA ALA A 25 37.04 -13.21 -15.10
C ALA A 25 35.94 -12.39 -15.81
N GLU A 26 35.79 -11.11 -15.45
CA GLU A 26 34.88 -10.16 -16.13
C GLU A 26 35.44 -9.72 -17.50
N GLU A 27 36.75 -9.45 -17.63
CA GLU A 27 37.37 -9.08 -18.91
C GLU A 27 37.43 -10.22 -19.93
N SER A 28 37.46 -11.48 -19.47
CA SER A 28 37.56 -12.65 -20.34
C SER A 28 36.21 -13.16 -20.87
N GLY A 29 35.09 -12.52 -20.50
CA GLY A 29 33.75 -12.88 -20.97
C GLY A 29 33.31 -14.30 -20.58
N MET A 30 33.97 -14.93 -19.60
CA MET A 30 33.69 -16.30 -19.15
C MET A 30 32.60 -16.36 -18.08
N ILE A 31 32.13 -15.21 -17.59
CA ILE A 31 30.90 -15.10 -16.80
C ILE A 31 29.82 -14.57 -17.73
N SER A 32 28.87 -15.41 -18.10
CA SER A 32 27.62 -14.97 -18.74
C SER A 32 26.88 -14.11 -17.72
N THR A 33 26.97 -12.78 -17.84
CA THR A 33 26.30 -11.81 -16.97
C THR A 33 24.78 -11.77 -17.12
N ASN A 34 24.21 -12.66 -17.93
CA ASN A 34 22.77 -12.75 -18.15
C ASN A 34 22.17 -13.88 -17.32
N ASP A 35 22.26 -13.76 -16.00
CA ASP A 35 21.40 -14.54 -15.12
C ASP A 35 19.97 -13.96 -15.18
N PRO A 36 18.92 -14.76 -15.49
CA PRO A 36 17.55 -14.27 -15.64
C PRO A 36 16.99 -13.59 -14.38
N VAL A 37 17.61 -13.85 -13.22
CA VAL A 37 17.24 -13.25 -11.93
C VAL A 37 17.69 -11.79 -11.82
N ASP A 38 18.70 -11.37 -12.58
CA ASP A 38 19.21 -10.00 -12.54
C ASP A 38 18.45 -9.08 -13.51
N GLU A 39 17.90 -9.62 -14.60
CA GLU A 39 17.03 -8.89 -15.52
C GLU A 39 15.68 -8.53 -14.88
N GLU A 40 14.98 -9.49 -14.26
CA GLU A 40 13.72 -9.24 -13.53
C GLU A 40 13.91 -8.21 -12.40
N LEU A 41 15.05 -8.29 -11.71
CA LEU A 41 15.38 -7.38 -10.63
C LEU A 41 15.67 -5.96 -11.15
N ALA A 42 16.37 -5.85 -12.28
CA ALA A 42 16.63 -4.58 -12.94
C ALA A 42 15.33 -3.94 -13.44
N GLU A 43 14.43 -4.69 -14.06
CA GLU A 43 13.11 -4.22 -14.49
C GLU A 43 12.28 -3.71 -13.30
N LYS A 44 12.25 -4.48 -12.21
CA LYS A 44 11.56 -4.08 -10.99
C LYS A 44 12.14 -2.81 -10.40
N LEU A 45 13.46 -2.69 -10.36
CA LEU A 45 14.15 -1.49 -9.87
C LEU A 45 13.82 -0.26 -10.72
N GLN A 46 13.81 -0.40 -12.05
CA GLN A 46 13.40 0.66 -12.97
C GLN A 46 11.93 1.08 -12.73
N SER A 47 11.04 0.10 -12.54
CA SER A 47 9.63 0.37 -12.20
C SER A 47 9.49 1.15 -10.89
N LEU A 48 10.23 0.78 -9.84
CA LEU A 48 10.25 1.51 -8.58
C LEU A 48 10.77 2.95 -8.74
N SER A 49 11.81 3.16 -9.55
CA SER A 49 12.34 4.50 -9.82
C SER A 49 11.28 5.40 -10.46
N ARG A 50 10.62 4.93 -11.52
CA ARG A 50 9.56 5.71 -12.21
C ARG A 50 8.42 6.08 -11.28
N ARG A 51 8.00 5.13 -10.45
CA ARG A 51 6.94 5.33 -9.44
C ARG A 51 7.33 6.38 -8.41
N LEU A 52 8.56 6.36 -7.92
CA LEU A 52 9.08 7.36 -6.99
C LEU A 52 9.16 8.76 -7.61
N ASP A 53 9.58 8.88 -8.87
CA ASP A 53 9.63 10.17 -9.57
C ASP A 53 8.22 10.79 -9.68
N MET A 54 7.23 9.96 -10.03
CA MET A 54 5.82 10.38 -10.06
C MET A 54 5.31 10.77 -8.67
N LEU A 55 5.61 9.95 -7.65
CA LEU A 55 5.25 10.22 -6.26
C LEU A 55 5.83 11.56 -5.79
N GLN A 56 7.10 11.84 -6.09
CA GLN A 56 7.76 13.10 -5.73
C GLN A 56 7.13 14.31 -6.44
N SER A 57 6.80 14.18 -7.72
CA SER A 57 6.15 15.25 -8.48
C SER A 57 4.79 15.65 -7.87
N ARG A 58 3.99 14.66 -7.44
CA ARG A 58 2.72 14.88 -6.75
C ARG A 58 2.92 15.50 -5.36
N ILE A 59 3.88 15.01 -4.58
CA ILE A 59 4.23 15.60 -3.27
C ILE A 59 4.62 17.07 -3.42
N GLU A 60 5.41 17.42 -4.44
CA GLU A 60 5.84 18.79 -4.66
C GLU A 60 4.67 19.70 -5.04
N SER A 61 3.70 19.18 -5.80
CA SER A 61 2.43 19.87 -6.06
C SER A 61 1.64 20.12 -4.78
N MET A 62 1.56 19.13 -3.89
CA MET A 62 0.90 19.28 -2.59
C MET A 62 1.61 20.28 -1.67
N LYS A 63 2.96 20.29 -1.62
CA LYS A 63 3.70 21.31 -0.87
C LYS A 63 3.39 22.72 -1.34
N ARG A 64 3.30 22.94 -2.67
CA ARG A 64 2.92 24.23 -3.25
C ARG A 64 1.49 24.65 -2.90
N MET A 65 0.58 23.68 -2.71
CA MET A 65 -0.78 23.99 -2.24
C MET A 65 -0.77 24.40 -0.76
N TYR A 66 -0.07 23.66 0.10
CA TYR A 66 -0.01 23.97 1.53
C TYR A 66 0.72 25.28 1.83
N SER A 67 1.71 25.67 1.04
CA SER A 67 2.38 26.98 1.21
C SER A 67 1.44 28.15 0.92
N LYS A 68 0.42 27.97 0.07
CA LYS A 68 -0.59 28.98 -0.25
C LYS A 68 -1.77 28.98 0.74
N GLN A 69 -2.17 27.82 1.26
CA GLN A 69 -3.35 27.65 2.12
C GLN A 69 -3.03 27.70 3.63
N MET A 70 -1.84 28.16 4.00
CA MET A 70 -1.37 28.52 5.35
C MET A 70 -1.28 27.39 6.40
N LYS A 71 -1.87 26.20 6.21
CA LYS A 71 -1.72 25.11 7.18
C LYS A 71 -1.38 23.77 6.54
N LYS A 72 -0.14 23.36 6.75
CA LYS A 72 0.39 22.03 6.42
C LYS A 72 -0.05 21.02 7.50
N PRO A 73 -0.43 19.78 7.14
CA PRO A 73 -0.76 18.75 8.12
C PRO A 73 0.43 18.40 9.01
N GLU A 74 0.16 18.04 10.26
CA GLU A 74 1.19 17.54 11.15
C GLU A 74 1.81 16.26 10.57
N GLY A 75 3.13 16.10 10.68
CA GLY A 75 3.82 14.91 10.19
C GLY A 75 4.02 14.84 8.68
N PHE A 76 3.45 15.77 7.88
CA PHE A 76 3.62 15.78 6.43
C PHE A 76 5.10 15.91 6.00
N ASP A 77 5.90 16.71 6.70
CA ASP A 77 7.35 16.79 6.41
C ASP A 77 8.08 15.49 6.71
N ARG A 78 7.65 14.76 7.74
CA ARG A 78 8.22 13.46 8.09
C ARG A 78 7.92 12.44 7.00
N TYR A 79 6.69 12.46 6.48
CA TYR A 79 6.29 11.69 5.31
C TYR A 79 7.14 12.05 4.08
N CYS A 80 7.27 13.35 3.75
CA CYS A 80 8.10 13.80 2.62
C CYS A 80 9.56 13.34 2.74
N ARG A 81 10.15 13.41 3.94
CA ARG A 81 11.50 12.91 4.19
C ARG A 81 11.61 11.40 4.03
N ALA A 82 10.62 10.63 4.49
CA ALA A 82 10.60 9.18 4.32
C ALA A 82 10.60 8.79 2.83
N VAL A 83 9.78 9.47 2.02
CA VAL A 83 9.77 9.28 0.56
C VAL A 83 11.09 9.69 -0.09
N ALA A 84 11.69 10.82 0.34
CA ALA A 84 12.98 11.26 -0.18
C ALA A 84 14.11 10.27 0.13
N THR A 85 14.14 9.71 1.35
CA THR A 85 15.10 8.66 1.74
C THR A 85 14.93 7.40 0.89
N GLU A 86 13.69 6.98 0.64
CA GLU A 86 13.40 5.82 -0.21
C GLU A 86 13.86 6.06 -1.66
N ASN A 87 13.64 7.28 -2.18
CA ASN A 87 14.15 7.64 -3.50
C ASN A 87 15.68 7.63 -3.57
N GLN A 88 16.35 8.22 -2.59
CA GLN A 88 17.82 8.18 -2.54
C GLN A 88 18.33 6.74 -2.49
N PHE A 89 17.65 5.86 -1.77
CA PHE A 89 17.97 4.44 -1.76
C PHE A 89 17.83 3.80 -3.14
N VAL A 90 16.67 3.91 -3.79
CA VAL A 90 16.44 3.33 -5.13
C VAL A 90 17.41 3.91 -6.16
N GLN A 91 17.63 5.23 -6.15
CA GLN A 91 18.59 5.88 -7.05
C GLN A 91 20.04 5.41 -6.82
N SER A 92 20.44 5.16 -5.58
CA SER A 92 21.76 4.62 -5.27
C SER A 92 21.93 3.21 -5.84
N MET A 93 20.85 2.41 -5.82
CA MET A 93 20.82 1.05 -6.35
C MET A 93 20.86 1.07 -7.89
N CYS A 94 20.10 1.97 -8.54
CA CYS A 94 20.14 2.14 -10.00
C CYS A 94 21.53 2.52 -10.51
N LYS A 95 22.29 3.30 -9.71
CA LYS A 95 23.65 3.73 -10.04
C LYS A 95 24.74 2.68 -9.71
N GLY A 96 24.37 1.52 -9.16
CA GLY A 96 25.32 0.49 -8.74
C GLY A 96 26.19 0.88 -7.54
N THR A 97 25.86 1.97 -6.83
CA THR A 97 26.64 2.48 -5.68
C THR A 97 26.36 1.74 -4.38
N LYS A 98 25.32 0.90 -4.36
CA LYS A 98 24.95 0.01 -3.26
C LYS A 98 24.63 -1.37 -3.81
N GLU A 99 25.06 -2.39 -3.07
CA GLU A 99 24.78 -3.78 -3.42
C GLU A 99 23.28 -4.05 -3.44
N VAL A 100 22.83 -4.75 -4.48
CA VAL A 100 21.42 -5.00 -4.69
C VAL A 100 20.90 -6.08 -3.75
N THR A 101 20.49 -5.70 -2.54
CA THR A 101 19.83 -6.65 -1.64
C THR A 101 18.41 -6.92 -2.12
N LYS A 102 18.19 -8.04 -2.84
CA LYS A 102 16.86 -8.51 -3.32
C LYS A 102 15.77 -8.35 -2.26
N SER A 103 16.05 -8.72 -1.02
CA SER A 103 15.12 -8.58 0.13
C SER A 103 14.60 -7.15 0.34
N ARG A 104 15.43 -6.12 0.12
CA ARG A 104 15.07 -4.72 0.34
C ARG A 104 14.23 -4.12 -0.78
N ILE A 105 14.45 -4.57 -2.02
CA ILE A 105 13.58 -4.22 -3.17
C ILE A 105 12.19 -4.81 -2.96
N LEU A 106 12.11 -6.06 -2.50
CA LEU A 106 10.83 -6.74 -2.22
C LEU A 106 10.06 -6.14 -1.05
N SER A 107 10.75 -5.45 -0.13
CA SER A 107 10.16 -4.83 1.06
C SER A 107 10.11 -3.29 0.98
N SER A 108 10.25 -2.73 -0.22
CA SER A 108 10.14 -1.28 -0.42
C SER A 108 8.78 -0.76 0.05
N ASN A 109 8.79 0.39 0.71
CA ASN A 109 7.59 1.04 1.24
C ASN A 109 6.89 1.93 0.19
N ILE A 110 7.31 1.90 -1.07
CA ILE A 110 6.77 2.78 -2.13
C ILE A 110 5.25 2.64 -2.23
N SER A 111 4.71 1.42 -2.32
CA SER A 111 3.26 1.20 -2.39
C SER A 111 2.51 1.81 -1.20
N LEU A 112 3.10 1.76 0.00
CA LEU A 112 2.51 2.40 1.18
C LEU A 112 2.50 3.91 1.03
N TYR A 113 3.60 4.52 0.62
CA TYR A 113 3.69 5.97 0.46
C TYR A 113 2.77 6.50 -0.64
N GLU A 114 2.67 5.76 -1.74
CA GLU A 114 1.72 6.01 -2.83
C GLU A 114 0.28 5.99 -2.33
N SER A 115 -0.14 4.90 -1.69
CA SER A 115 -1.47 4.79 -1.11
C SER A 115 -1.77 5.89 -0.10
N MET A 116 -0.80 6.24 0.76
CA MET A 116 -0.94 7.36 1.68
C MET A 116 -1.15 8.70 0.95
N LEU A 117 -0.42 8.97 -0.13
CA LEU A 117 -0.60 10.22 -0.88
C LEU A 117 -1.96 10.30 -1.57
N VAL A 118 -2.45 9.19 -2.13
CA VAL A 118 -3.82 9.13 -2.68
C VAL A 118 -4.84 9.51 -1.62
N VAL A 119 -4.72 8.99 -0.40
CA VAL A 119 -5.61 9.38 0.71
C VAL A 119 -5.45 10.86 1.05
N ILE A 120 -4.22 11.37 1.14
CA ILE A 120 -3.96 12.79 1.47
C ILE A 120 -4.56 13.74 0.42
N GLU A 121 -4.53 13.37 -0.85
CA GLU A 121 -5.09 14.17 -1.95
C GLU A 121 -6.61 14.06 -2.06
N ARG A 122 -7.16 12.86 -1.81
CA ARG A 122 -8.60 12.58 -1.88
C ARG A 122 -9.38 13.21 -0.74
N GLU A 123 -8.83 13.16 0.46
CA GLU A 123 -9.52 13.52 1.69
C GLU A 123 -9.48 15.03 1.95
N ARG A 124 -10.56 15.55 2.53
CA ARG A 124 -10.64 16.96 2.95
C ARG A 124 -10.17 17.12 4.38
N GLY A 125 -9.67 18.32 4.71
CA GLY A 125 -9.33 18.68 6.08
C GLY A 125 -8.29 17.74 6.69
N VAL A 126 -7.27 17.33 5.93
CA VAL A 126 -6.16 16.52 6.43
C VAL A 126 -5.41 17.32 7.49
N VAL A 127 -5.37 16.81 8.71
CA VAL A 127 -4.72 17.47 9.87
C VAL A 127 -3.45 16.75 10.31
N GLY A 128 -3.31 15.47 9.97
CA GLY A 128 -2.17 14.65 10.41
C GLY A 128 -1.80 13.54 9.44
N VAL A 129 -0.51 13.24 9.36
CA VAL A 129 0.07 12.15 8.57
C VAL A 129 1.04 11.36 9.45
N GLY A 130 0.78 10.07 9.64
CA GLY A 130 1.59 9.20 10.49
C GLY A 130 1.54 9.56 11.98
N GLN A 131 0.42 10.10 12.45
CA GLN A 131 0.19 10.46 13.85
C GLN A 131 0.04 9.21 14.72
N THR A 132 0.35 9.34 16.01
CA THR A 132 0.25 8.26 16.99
C THR A 132 -0.69 8.64 18.11
N PHE A 133 -1.58 7.73 18.49
CA PHE A 133 -2.57 7.93 19.53
C PHE A 133 -2.40 6.89 20.63
N PRO A 134 -2.43 7.29 21.92
CA PRO A 134 -2.39 6.34 23.01
C PRO A 134 -3.65 5.46 23.01
N LEU A 135 -3.49 4.21 23.44
CA LEU A 135 -4.58 3.27 23.66
C LEU A 135 -4.41 2.66 25.05
N ASP A 136 -5.41 2.81 25.91
CA ASP A 136 -5.36 2.28 27.27
C ASP A 136 -5.12 0.76 27.26
N GLY A 137 -4.29 0.30 28.19
CA GLY A 137 -3.90 -1.10 28.28
C GLY A 137 -2.88 -1.55 27.23
N LYS A 138 -2.38 -0.65 26.37
CA LYS A 138 -1.25 -0.94 25.46
C LYS A 138 -0.05 -0.04 25.76
N PRO A 139 1.16 -0.62 25.88
CA PRO A 139 2.37 0.17 26.14
C PRO A 139 2.81 1.01 24.94
N ARG A 140 2.30 0.71 23.74
CA ARG A 140 2.67 1.39 22.50
C ARG A 140 1.45 2.08 21.91
N ALA A 141 1.60 3.35 21.57
CA ALA A 141 0.60 4.13 20.85
C ALA A 141 0.30 3.50 19.47
N LEU A 142 -0.96 3.57 19.05
CA LEU A 142 -1.38 3.16 17.73
C LEU A 142 -1.04 4.24 16.71
N LYS A 143 -0.42 3.83 15.60
CA LYS A 143 -0.11 4.73 14.49
C LYS A 143 -1.27 4.77 13.50
N ILE A 144 -1.78 5.97 13.24
CA ILE A 144 -2.75 6.28 12.17
C ILE A 144 -1.98 6.86 10.99
N ASP A 145 -2.29 6.40 9.78
CA ASP A 145 -1.52 6.78 8.61
C ASP A 145 -1.95 8.16 8.09
N VAL A 146 -3.26 8.44 8.05
CA VAL A 146 -3.80 9.78 7.73
C VAL A 146 -4.97 10.12 8.67
N VAL A 147 -4.99 11.34 9.19
CA VAL A 147 -6.09 11.91 9.97
C VAL A 147 -6.71 13.04 9.15
N CYS A 148 -7.97 12.88 8.77
CA CYS A 148 -8.70 13.77 7.89
C CYS A 148 -10.08 14.13 8.45
N GLU A 149 -10.89 14.83 7.65
CA GLU A 149 -12.16 15.43 8.08
C GLU A 149 -11.98 16.29 9.35
N PHE A 150 -10.90 17.07 9.39
CA PHE A 150 -10.56 17.92 10.54
C PHE A 150 -10.34 17.15 11.86
N GLY A 151 -10.04 15.85 11.78
CA GLY A 151 -9.81 14.98 12.93
C GLY A 151 -10.86 13.88 13.09
N SER A 152 -12.05 14.03 12.51
CA SER A 152 -13.16 13.09 12.72
C SER A 152 -13.09 11.81 11.88
N LYS A 153 -12.06 11.64 11.04
CA LYS A 153 -11.82 10.41 10.27
C LYS A 153 -10.36 10.00 10.32
N TRP A 154 -10.14 8.73 10.65
CA TRP A 154 -8.83 8.09 10.73
C TRP A 154 -8.72 7.03 9.63
N VAL A 155 -7.68 7.15 8.81
CA VAL A 155 -7.43 6.22 7.71
C VAL A 155 -6.19 5.39 8.02
N LYS A 156 -6.35 4.07 7.94
CA LYS A 156 -5.29 3.07 8.04
C LYS A 156 -5.02 2.50 6.66
N VAL A 157 -3.79 2.66 6.17
CA VAL A 157 -3.42 2.21 4.83
C VAL A 157 -2.80 0.80 4.89
N LYS A 158 -3.25 -0.06 3.98
CA LYS A 158 -2.76 -1.44 3.79
C LYS A 158 -2.28 -1.64 2.36
N ALA A 159 -0.97 -1.44 2.19
CA ALA A 159 -0.29 -1.59 0.92
C ALA A 159 0.59 -2.85 0.89
N MET A 160 -0.01 -4.00 1.15
CA MET A 160 0.65 -5.31 1.10
C MET A 160 -0.17 -6.27 0.24
N ASN A 161 0.47 -7.35 -0.21
CA ASN A 161 -0.18 -8.39 -1.01
C ASN A 161 -1.43 -8.90 -0.28
N SER A 162 -2.55 -9.00 -0.99
CA SER A 162 -3.81 -9.51 -0.46
C SER A 162 -3.68 -10.91 0.12
N LYS A 163 -2.87 -11.78 -0.49
CA LYS A 163 -2.56 -13.12 0.04
C LYS A 163 -1.92 -13.03 1.42
N SER A 164 -1.01 -12.08 1.64
CA SER A 164 -0.39 -11.88 2.96
C SER A 164 -1.42 -11.39 3.99
N ILE A 165 -2.36 -10.53 3.58
CA ILE A 165 -3.46 -10.08 4.45
C ILE A 165 -4.34 -11.27 4.84
N GLU A 166 -4.70 -12.11 3.87
CA GLU A 166 -5.49 -13.32 4.08
C GLU A 166 -4.76 -14.33 4.97
N ASP A 167 -3.47 -14.56 4.74
CA ASP A 167 -2.66 -15.48 5.54
C ASP A 167 -2.62 -15.06 7.00
N VAL A 168 -2.38 -13.77 7.28
CA VAL A 168 -2.41 -13.25 8.65
C VAL A 168 -3.81 -13.37 9.25
N TYR A 169 -4.86 -13.08 8.48
CA TYR A 169 -6.24 -13.22 8.92
C TYR A 169 -6.61 -14.68 9.27
N GLN A 170 -6.10 -15.65 8.51
CA GLN A 170 -6.33 -17.09 8.76
C GLN A 170 -5.35 -17.69 9.78
N GLY A 171 -4.58 -16.86 10.51
CA GLY A 171 -3.64 -17.31 11.54
C GLY A 171 -2.34 -17.92 11.02
N ARG A 172 -2.06 -17.78 9.71
CA ARG A 172 -0.80 -18.19 9.06
C ARG A 172 0.23 -17.05 8.97
N GLY A 173 -0.02 -15.94 9.68
CA GLY A 173 0.91 -14.83 9.79
C GLY A 173 2.15 -15.17 10.61
N ARG A 174 3.13 -14.25 10.62
CA ARG A 174 4.30 -14.36 11.49
C ARG A 174 3.91 -14.05 12.94
N TYR A 175 4.69 -14.58 13.89
CA TYR A 175 4.49 -14.29 15.30
C TYR A 175 4.47 -12.78 15.57
N GLY A 176 3.39 -12.30 16.19
CA GLY A 176 3.18 -10.89 16.51
C GLY A 176 2.56 -10.05 15.39
N GLU A 177 2.32 -10.61 14.20
CA GLU A 177 1.49 -9.96 13.18
C GLU A 177 0.02 -10.00 13.62
N LYS A 178 -0.65 -8.86 13.49
CA LYS A 178 -2.07 -8.73 13.79
C LYS A 178 -2.88 -8.79 12.52
N SER A 179 -4.02 -9.47 12.57
CA SER A 179 -4.98 -9.43 11.47
C SER A 179 -5.60 -8.04 11.33
N VAL A 180 -6.16 -7.77 10.14
CA VAL A 180 -6.87 -6.49 9.91
C VAL A 180 -8.09 -6.33 10.83
N ALA A 181 -8.75 -7.43 11.19
CA ALA A 181 -9.84 -7.44 12.17
C ALA A 181 -9.36 -7.07 13.58
N GLU A 182 -8.26 -7.66 14.04
CA GLU A 182 -7.66 -7.31 15.35
C GLU A 182 -7.21 -5.84 15.38
N MET A 183 -6.60 -5.37 14.28
CA MET A 183 -6.21 -3.97 14.14
C MET A 183 -7.43 -3.05 14.14
N ALA A 184 -8.53 -3.42 13.48
CA ALA A 184 -9.77 -2.65 13.50
C ALA A 184 -10.32 -2.51 14.92
N GLY A 185 -10.38 -3.60 15.70
CA GLY A 185 -10.82 -3.54 17.10
C GLY A 185 -9.93 -2.65 17.97
N ASP A 186 -8.62 -2.67 17.78
CA ASP A 186 -7.68 -1.75 18.44
C ASP A 186 -7.94 -0.29 18.05
N LEU A 187 -8.14 -0.02 16.76
CA LEU A 187 -8.37 1.32 16.22
C LEU A 187 -9.69 1.91 16.71
N LEU A 188 -10.77 1.14 16.69
CA LEU A 188 -12.09 1.57 17.16
C LEU A 188 -12.08 1.91 18.66
N ARG A 189 -11.39 1.10 19.47
CA ARG A 189 -11.20 1.40 20.90
C ARG A 189 -10.35 2.64 21.12
N CYS A 190 -9.31 2.83 20.32
CA CYS A 190 -8.48 4.03 20.41
C CYS A 190 -9.26 5.28 19.97
N ALA A 191 -10.07 5.17 18.93
CA ALA A 191 -10.94 6.26 18.47
C ALA A 191 -11.98 6.65 19.52
N SER A 192 -12.58 5.70 20.24
CA SER A 192 -13.53 6.00 21.32
C SER A 192 -12.90 6.67 22.54
N GLN A 193 -11.59 6.52 22.73
CA GLN A 193 -10.82 7.22 23.78
C GLN A 193 -10.34 8.61 23.35
N ASN A 194 -10.29 8.89 22.05
CA ASN A 194 -9.75 10.13 21.48
C ASN A 194 -10.84 10.89 20.71
N LEU A 195 -11.83 11.40 21.46
CA LEU A 195 -13.00 12.07 20.90
C LEU A 195 -12.64 13.40 20.23
N ILE A 196 -13.28 13.67 19.10
CA ILE A 196 -13.25 14.95 18.39
C ILE A 196 -14.66 15.50 18.37
N ASN A 197 -14.86 16.69 18.96
CA ASN A 197 -16.19 17.30 19.11
C ASN A 197 -17.22 16.35 19.73
N PHE A 198 -16.84 15.64 20.79
CA PHE A 198 -17.66 14.66 21.51
C PHE A 198 -18.02 13.38 20.74
N GLY A 199 -17.49 13.20 19.52
CA GLY A 199 -17.66 11.99 18.72
C GLY A 199 -16.37 11.21 18.55
N ALA A 200 -16.46 9.88 18.51
CA ALA A 200 -15.32 9.03 18.14
C ALA A 200 -15.02 9.22 16.64
N PRO A 201 -13.76 9.39 16.23
CA PRO A 201 -13.39 9.41 14.82
C PRO A 201 -13.84 8.14 14.10
N LYS A 202 -14.35 8.30 12.87
CA LYS A 202 -14.65 7.18 11.98
C LYS A 202 -13.33 6.52 11.58
N VAL A 203 -13.32 5.18 11.50
CA VAL A 203 -12.14 4.42 11.09
C VAL A 203 -12.36 3.89 9.68
N GLU A 204 -11.38 4.09 8.80
CA GLU A 204 -11.36 3.57 7.44
C GLU A 204 -10.08 2.76 7.20
N PHE A 205 -10.21 1.62 6.53
CA PHE A 205 -9.08 0.92 5.93
C PHE A 205 -9.02 1.19 4.43
N THR A 206 -7.86 1.61 3.95
CA THR A 206 -7.60 1.79 2.52
C THR A 206 -6.60 0.76 2.04
N PHE A 207 -7.01 -0.10 1.11
CA PHE A 207 -6.16 -1.13 0.52
C PHE A 207 -5.57 -0.66 -0.83
N SER A 208 -4.32 -0.99 -1.10
CA SER A 208 -3.70 -0.69 -2.40
C SER A 208 -4.30 -1.54 -3.53
N ASP A 209 -4.67 -2.78 -3.22
CA ASP A 209 -5.38 -3.69 -4.12
C ASP A 209 -6.56 -4.30 -3.36
N LEU A 210 -7.72 -3.66 -3.50
CA LEU A 210 -8.95 -4.12 -2.83
C LEU A 210 -9.56 -5.35 -3.52
N LYS A 211 -9.36 -5.50 -4.84
CA LYS A 211 -9.93 -6.62 -5.62
C LYS A 211 -9.35 -7.95 -5.18
N GLY A 212 -8.09 -7.96 -4.73
CA GLY A 212 -7.45 -9.14 -4.19
C GLY A 212 -7.93 -9.54 -2.78
N ILE A 213 -8.66 -8.69 -2.05
CA ILE A 213 -9.04 -8.96 -0.65
C ILE A 213 -10.29 -9.84 -0.60
N PRO A 214 -10.27 -10.98 0.13
CA PRO A 214 -11.45 -11.80 0.33
C PRO A 214 -12.65 -11.01 0.87
N SER A 215 -13.82 -11.21 0.29
CA SER A 215 -15.05 -10.50 0.67
C SER A 215 -15.40 -10.67 2.15
N GLN A 216 -15.10 -11.83 2.74
CA GLN A 216 -15.31 -12.08 4.17
C GLN A 216 -14.57 -11.07 5.05
N ILE A 217 -13.32 -10.72 4.70
CA ILE A 217 -12.52 -9.76 5.45
C ILE A 217 -13.16 -8.37 5.36
N VAL A 218 -13.61 -7.98 4.17
CA VAL A 218 -14.28 -6.69 3.95
C VAL A 218 -15.58 -6.62 4.76
N GLN A 219 -16.42 -7.65 4.67
CA GLN A 219 -17.68 -7.74 5.39
C GLN A 219 -17.49 -7.72 6.91
N GLU A 220 -16.45 -8.39 7.43
CA GLU A 220 -16.17 -8.35 8.87
C GLU A 220 -15.74 -6.95 9.33
N LEU A 221 -14.90 -6.26 8.56
CA LEU A 221 -14.51 -4.88 8.86
C LEU A 221 -15.73 -3.95 8.85
N GLU A 222 -16.58 -4.06 7.83
CA GLU A 222 -17.80 -3.26 7.71
C GLU A 222 -18.80 -3.56 8.83
N ALA A 223 -18.98 -4.83 9.19
CA ALA A 223 -19.82 -5.25 10.31
C ALA A 223 -19.29 -4.72 11.66
N ALA A 224 -17.97 -4.54 11.80
CA ALA A 224 -17.36 -3.90 12.96
C ALA A 224 -17.49 -2.36 12.97
N GLY A 225 -18.04 -1.75 11.92
CA GLY A 225 -18.21 -0.30 11.80
C GLY A 225 -17.01 0.42 11.18
N VAL A 226 -16.16 -0.30 10.45
CA VAL A 226 -15.01 0.25 9.72
C VAL A 226 -15.35 0.35 8.23
N SER A 227 -15.14 1.52 7.61
CA SER A 227 -15.28 1.65 6.17
C SER A 227 -14.06 1.08 5.44
N VAL A 228 -14.27 0.50 4.25
CA VAL A 228 -13.21 -0.06 3.42
C VAL A 228 -13.17 0.63 2.06
N THR A 229 -11.99 1.08 1.64
CA THR A 229 -11.79 1.75 0.34
C THR A 229 -10.54 1.24 -0.37
N SER A 230 -10.41 1.56 -1.65
CA SER A 230 -9.17 1.37 -2.42
C SER A 230 -8.40 2.69 -2.55
N SER A 231 -7.07 2.60 -2.56
CA SER A 231 -6.20 3.67 -3.06
C SER A 231 -5.73 3.26 -4.44
N GLU A 232 -6.53 3.53 -5.46
CA GLU A 232 -6.10 3.29 -6.84
C GLU A 232 -4.97 4.26 -7.18
N TRP A 233 -3.74 3.76 -7.14
CA TRP A 233 -2.57 4.49 -7.58
C TRP A 233 -2.48 4.40 -9.10
N GLY A 234 -3.11 5.35 -9.79
CA GLY A 234 -3.11 5.41 -11.24
C GLY A 234 -1.74 5.79 -11.80
N CYS A 235 -1.01 4.81 -12.33
CA CYS A 235 -0.57 4.90 -13.72
C CYS A 235 -1.68 4.23 -14.54
N GLY A 236 -2.02 4.71 -15.74
CA GLY A 236 -3.17 4.22 -16.53
C GLY A 236 -3.32 2.70 -16.50
N SER A 237 -4.58 2.26 -16.38
CA SER A 237 -5.03 0.87 -16.50
C SER A 237 -4.15 0.03 -17.43
N ASP A 238 -3.50 -1.02 -16.91
CA ASP A 238 -2.96 -2.10 -17.73
C ASP A 238 -4.15 -2.87 -18.33
N PRO A 239 -4.37 -2.83 -19.65
CA PRO A 239 -5.47 -3.54 -20.30
C PRO A 239 -5.25 -5.06 -20.43
N ASP A 240 -4.16 -5.61 -19.87
CA ASP A 240 -3.76 -7.02 -20.07
C ASP A 240 -4.10 -7.96 -18.90
N SER A 241 -4.87 -7.51 -17.91
CA SER A 241 -5.36 -8.38 -16.82
C SER A 241 -6.57 -9.25 -17.22
N GLU A 242 -7.18 -9.03 -18.38
CA GLU A 242 -8.24 -9.92 -18.91
C GLU A 242 -7.66 -10.92 -19.90
N ARG A 243 -6.88 -11.89 -19.41
CA ARG A 243 -6.67 -13.13 -20.16
C ARG A 243 -6.59 -14.35 -19.26
N ALA A 244 -7.75 -14.78 -18.78
CA ALA A 244 -8.00 -16.19 -18.49
C ALA A 244 -9.10 -16.69 -19.44
N PRO A 245 -8.90 -17.81 -20.16
CA PRO A 245 -9.86 -18.27 -21.17
C PRO A 245 -11.06 -18.97 -20.52
N PRO A 246 -12.31 -18.74 -20.98
CA PRO A 246 -13.40 -19.63 -20.63
C PRO A 246 -13.33 -20.87 -21.52
N ASN A 247 -12.65 -21.91 -21.05
CA ASN A 247 -12.97 -23.26 -21.48
C ASN A 247 -14.08 -23.82 -20.58
N CYS A 248 -15.32 -23.52 -20.92
CA CYS A 248 -16.47 -24.28 -20.46
C CYS A 248 -17.38 -24.53 -21.66
N SER A 249 -17.31 -25.76 -22.20
CA SER A 249 -18.32 -26.30 -23.10
C SER A 249 -19.71 -26.25 -22.44
N PRO A 250 -20.80 -26.05 -23.21
CA PRO A 250 -22.14 -25.95 -22.68
C PRO A 250 -22.73 -27.33 -22.37
N PRO A 251 -23.48 -27.53 -21.27
CA PRO A 251 -24.37 -28.67 -21.15
C PRO A 251 -25.68 -28.40 -21.89
N ALA A 252 -26.15 -29.46 -22.54
CA ALA A 252 -27.38 -29.57 -23.31
C ALA A 252 -28.63 -29.16 -22.52
N GLY A 253 -29.60 -28.60 -23.23
CA GLY A 253 -30.78 -27.97 -22.66
C GLY A 253 -31.80 -28.89 -22.00
N HIS A 254 -32.74 -28.24 -21.32
CA HIS A 254 -34.11 -28.68 -21.12
C HIS A 254 -35.01 -27.44 -21.02
N GLY A 255 -36.22 -27.58 -21.53
CA GLY A 255 -37.03 -26.48 -22.07
C GLY A 255 -37.74 -25.61 -21.04
N CYS A 256 -38.01 -24.37 -21.47
CA CYS A 256 -39.01 -23.49 -20.86
C CYS A 256 -40.33 -23.63 -21.63
N PRO A 257 -41.49 -23.77 -20.95
CA PRO A 257 -42.78 -23.45 -21.54
C PRO A 257 -43.10 -21.96 -21.33
N SER A 258 -43.62 -21.34 -22.37
CA SER A 258 -44.22 -20.00 -22.36
C SER A 258 -45.43 -19.93 -21.42
N PRO A 259 -45.85 -18.70 -21.05
CA PRO A 259 -47.24 -18.37 -21.32
C PRO A 259 -47.43 -17.00 -21.99
N ASP A 260 -48.48 -17.00 -22.81
CA ASP A 260 -49.02 -15.93 -23.63
C ASP A 260 -49.78 -14.85 -22.82
N PRO A 261 -50.29 -13.78 -23.46
CA PRO A 261 -50.46 -12.45 -22.88
C PRO A 261 -51.91 -12.12 -22.48
N GLY A 262 -52.07 -11.15 -21.59
CA GLY A 262 -53.34 -10.48 -21.30
C GLY A 262 -53.08 -9.01 -20.98
N GLY A 263 -53.62 -8.11 -21.82
CA GLY A 263 -53.54 -6.64 -21.70
C GLY A 263 -54.50 -6.06 -20.64
N PRO A 264 -55.10 -4.88 -20.88
CA PRO A 264 -54.42 -3.58 -20.85
C PRO A 264 -55.13 -2.53 -19.96
N ASP A 265 -54.56 -1.33 -19.99
CA ASP A 265 -55.14 0.00 -19.76
C ASP A 265 -55.35 0.58 -18.35
N GLY A 266 -54.67 1.72 -18.15
CA GLY A 266 -55.35 2.99 -17.87
C GLY A 266 -55.19 3.56 -16.47
N GLY A 267 -54.67 4.78 -16.37
CA GLY A 267 -54.96 5.64 -15.19
C GLY A 267 -53.88 6.60 -14.74
N GLN A 268 -53.76 7.71 -15.47
CA GLN A 268 -53.32 9.08 -15.13
C GLN A 268 -52.77 9.46 -13.73
N ALA A 269 -51.82 10.39 -13.84
CA ALA A 269 -51.22 11.27 -12.83
C ALA A 269 -52.17 11.98 -11.87
N HIS A 270 -51.70 12.23 -10.63
CA HIS A 270 -51.74 13.58 -10.07
C HIS A 270 -50.70 13.81 -8.97
N LEU A 271 -49.99 14.94 -9.11
CA LEU A 271 -49.21 15.64 -8.09
C LEU A 271 -50.12 16.08 -6.94
N HIS A 272 -49.65 16.02 -5.70
CA HIS A 272 -49.71 17.18 -4.80
C HIS A 272 -48.79 17.00 -3.58
N SER A 273 -47.90 17.98 -3.44
CA SER A 273 -47.15 18.37 -2.24
C SER A 273 -48.10 18.63 -1.07
N ILE A 274 -47.65 18.41 0.18
CA ILE A 274 -47.71 19.36 1.32
C ILE A 274 -47.08 18.69 2.58
N LEU A 275 -46.07 19.35 3.12
CA LEU A 275 -45.52 19.23 4.49
C LEU A 275 -45.87 20.54 5.25
N PRO A 276 -45.70 20.63 6.59
CA PRO A 276 -46.73 20.90 7.59
C PRO A 276 -46.66 22.33 8.19
N PRO A 277 -47.49 22.69 9.20
CA PRO A 277 -47.22 23.86 10.02
C PRO A 277 -46.84 23.55 11.49
N LEU A 278 -45.75 24.22 11.89
CA LEU A 278 -45.37 24.83 13.18
C LEU A 278 -45.39 24.01 14.47
#